data_AF-A0A371XR47-F1
#
_entry.id   AF-A0A371XR47-F1
#
_cell.length_a   1.000
_cell.length_b   1.000
_cell.length_c   1.000
_cell.angle_alpha   90.00
_cell.angle_beta   90.00
_cell.angle_gamma   90.00
#
_symmetry.space_group_name_H-M   'P 1'
#
loop_
_entity.id
_entity.type
_entity.pdbx_description
1 polymer ?
#
loop_
_entity_poly.entity_id
_entity_poly.type
_entity_poly.pdbx_seq_one_letter_code
_entity_poly.pdbx_strand_id
1 'polypeptide(L)'
;MTLLVLALTLVGYGWWRLETAPGRTEARAEDDVTRAAASTRTQLSAAAAGGTLFDTELDRVFRKGPNGDWAEERDGGHVTVTALLTGSTGVWMGTVTAHGCYEFTVIPAAAPPPVRERRVPDERCERLPSRPVREPADVARDLAAELRATASKGTAGDSARWTILTSTPGVRLQDRAYEGSGAAQVTVALVRLDGGSGPQGMDCYEFRVRAPHTATFKSLKPDGCHRIQRERDAQAKAARRDQLDEVAARIRRALDGAVAGDGRLTDAETRRVFALRQEDAVTSRQVLADLTHTDRSADGSRITLTARVNGLRSTPWHEGCYAFRVDLRTRSVTARTTAKACPVPGS
;
A
#
# COMPACT_ATOMS: atom_id res chain seq x y z
N MET A 1 -33.98 38.31 33.37
CA MET A 1 -33.25 38.01 32.12
C MET A 1 -32.09 38.97 31.86
N THR A 2 -32.30 40.29 31.91
CA THR A 2 -31.26 41.32 31.61
C THR A 2 -29.99 41.20 32.45
N LEU A 3 -30.09 40.97 33.76
CA LEU A 3 -28.90 40.80 34.63
C LEU A 3 -28.08 39.55 34.30
N LEU A 4 -28.75 38.45 33.92
CA LEU A 4 -28.08 37.21 33.54
C LEU A 4 -27.35 37.36 32.19
N VAL A 5 -28.00 38.04 31.22
CA VAL A 5 -27.41 38.34 29.91
C VAL A 5 -26.20 39.27 30.06
N LEU A 6 -26.27 40.28 30.93
CA LEU A 6 -25.17 41.20 31.22
C LEU A 6 -23.99 40.50 31.89
N ALA A 7 -24.26 39.62 32.86
CA ALA A 7 -23.23 38.83 33.53
C ALA A 7 -22.53 37.87 32.56
N LEU A 8 -23.29 37.17 31.70
CA LEU A 8 -22.73 36.29 30.68
C LEU A 8 -21.91 37.05 29.64
N THR A 9 -22.32 38.25 29.24
CA THR A 9 -21.55 39.07 28.29
C THR A 9 -20.26 39.60 28.91
N LEU A 10 -20.26 40.01 30.19
CA LEU A 10 -19.04 40.45 30.88
C LEU A 10 -18.05 39.30 31.11
N VAL A 11 -18.53 38.11 31.50
CA VAL A 11 -17.66 36.93 31.64
C VAL A 11 -17.14 36.48 30.27
N GLY A 12 -17.99 36.46 29.25
CA GLY A 12 -17.58 36.16 27.88
C GLY A 12 -16.55 37.15 27.34
N TYR A 13 -16.76 38.46 27.56
CA TYR A 13 -15.83 39.51 27.15
C TYR A 13 -14.52 39.46 27.95
N GLY A 14 -14.59 39.21 29.26
CA GLY A 14 -13.42 39.07 30.12
C GLY A 14 -12.57 37.85 29.74
N TRP A 15 -13.21 36.71 29.50
CA TRP A 15 -12.56 35.50 29.01
C TRP A 15 -11.93 35.73 27.63
N TRP A 16 -12.68 36.34 26.70
CA TRP A 16 -12.19 36.69 25.38
C TRP A 16 -10.99 37.63 25.42
N ARG A 17 -11.02 38.69 26.26
CA ARG A 17 -9.89 39.61 26.50
C ARG A 17 -8.68 38.92 27.12
N LEU A 18 -8.90 37.97 28.02
CA LEU A 18 -7.82 37.19 28.64
C LEU A 18 -7.19 36.25 27.59
N GLU A 19 -7.99 35.64 26.74
CA GLU A 19 -7.53 34.69 25.73
C GLU A 19 -6.85 35.38 24.55
N THR A 20 -7.25 36.61 24.22
CA THR A 20 -6.69 37.46 23.15
C THR A 20 -5.72 38.54 23.66
N ALA A 21 -5.26 38.46 24.90
CA ALA A 21 -4.36 39.46 25.46
C ALA A 21 -3.10 39.61 24.58
N PRO A 22 -2.73 40.86 24.19
CA PRO A 22 -1.58 41.11 23.33
C PRO A 22 -0.31 40.51 23.95
N GLY A 23 0.43 39.74 23.17
CA GLY A 23 1.66 39.06 23.57
C GLY A 23 1.52 37.59 24.01
N ARG A 24 0.34 37.11 24.44
CA ARG A 24 0.20 35.68 24.82
C ARG A 24 0.21 34.74 23.63
N THR A 25 -0.39 35.14 22.52
CA THR A 25 -0.42 34.34 21.29
C THR A 25 0.97 34.28 20.65
N GLU A 26 1.71 35.37 20.69
CA GLU A 26 3.10 35.45 20.23
C GLU A 26 4.01 34.57 21.10
N ALA A 27 3.95 34.71 22.44
CA ALA A 27 4.70 33.85 23.36
C ALA A 27 4.38 32.35 23.18
N ARG A 28 3.11 32.00 22.92
CA ARG A 28 2.73 30.61 22.61
C ARG A 28 3.33 30.13 21.28
N ALA A 29 3.35 30.98 20.26
CA ALA A 29 3.97 30.64 18.99
C ALA A 29 5.50 30.48 19.13
N GLU A 30 6.15 31.29 19.96
CA GLU A 30 7.58 31.13 20.30
C GLU A 30 7.85 29.85 21.12
N ASP A 31 6.97 29.51 22.07
CA ASP A 31 7.03 28.23 22.79
C ASP A 31 6.87 27.05 21.84
N ASP A 32 6.00 27.15 20.83
CA ASP A 32 5.85 26.15 19.76
C ASP A 32 7.15 25.96 18.97
N VAL A 33 7.82 27.06 18.60
CA VAL A 33 9.13 27.01 17.93
C VAL A 33 10.16 26.29 18.80
N THR A 34 10.21 26.62 20.09
CA THR A 34 11.15 25.98 21.05
C THR A 34 10.86 24.49 21.22
N ARG A 35 9.59 24.11 21.29
CA ARG A 35 9.17 22.70 21.32
C ARG A 35 9.50 21.96 20.03
N ALA A 36 9.36 22.62 18.88
CA ALA A 36 9.76 22.06 17.59
C ALA A 36 11.28 21.79 17.57
N ALA A 37 12.10 22.72 18.06
CA ALA A 37 13.56 22.53 18.14
C ALA A 37 13.94 21.32 19.00
N ALA A 38 13.36 21.20 20.21
CA ALA A 38 13.61 20.08 21.11
C ALA A 38 13.16 18.73 20.52
N SER A 39 12.03 18.72 19.79
CA SER A 39 11.55 17.54 19.06
C SER A 39 12.53 17.15 17.95
N THR A 40 12.97 18.11 17.14
CA THR A 40 13.97 17.91 16.07
C THR A 40 15.27 17.35 16.64
N ARG A 41 15.78 17.91 17.75
CA ARG A 41 16.97 17.40 18.44
C ARG A 41 16.81 15.95 18.88
N THR A 42 15.65 15.59 19.42
CA THR A 42 15.35 14.22 19.85
C THR A 42 15.33 13.26 18.66
N GLN A 43 14.69 13.65 17.54
CA GLN A 43 14.63 12.84 16.33
C GLN A 43 16.01 12.67 15.68
N LEU A 44 16.82 13.73 15.58
CA LEU A 44 18.20 13.66 15.10
C LEU A 44 19.07 12.78 15.98
N SER A 45 18.89 12.84 17.31
CA SER A 45 19.62 11.98 18.24
C SER A 45 19.26 10.50 18.03
N ALA A 46 17.99 10.21 17.77
CA ALA A 46 17.53 8.86 17.46
C ALA A 46 18.07 8.34 16.12
N ALA A 47 18.10 9.18 15.08
CA ALA A 47 18.68 8.84 13.78
C ALA A 47 20.20 8.59 13.88
N ALA A 48 20.92 9.48 14.57
CA ALA A 48 22.37 9.37 14.76
C ALA A 48 22.82 8.20 15.65
N ALA A 49 21.89 7.57 16.39
CA ALA A 49 22.19 6.41 17.25
C ALA A 49 22.73 5.20 16.47
N GLY A 50 22.47 5.13 15.16
CA GLY A 50 23.02 4.10 14.27
C GLY A 50 24.49 4.31 13.89
N GLY A 51 25.11 5.43 14.29
CA GLY A 51 26.49 5.78 13.95
C GLY A 51 26.68 6.36 12.55
N THR A 52 25.62 6.46 11.76
CA THR A 52 25.59 7.17 10.48
C THR A 52 24.25 7.87 10.36
N LEU A 53 24.28 9.13 9.95
CA LEU A 53 23.09 9.93 9.69
C LEU A 53 22.90 10.06 8.19
N PHE A 54 21.89 9.40 7.65
CA PHE A 54 21.57 9.40 6.22
C PHE A 54 20.76 10.65 5.83
N ASP A 55 20.87 11.08 4.59
CA ASP A 55 20.10 12.23 4.09
C ASP A 55 18.59 11.95 4.13
N THR A 56 18.17 10.69 3.88
CA THR A 56 16.77 10.25 4.02
C THR A 56 16.26 10.31 5.45
N GLU A 57 17.13 10.16 6.46
CA GLU A 57 16.77 10.41 7.86
C GLU A 57 16.53 11.89 8.11
N LEU A 58 17.40 12.75 7.57
CA LEU A 58 17.22 14.21 7.64
C LEU A 58 15.95 14.66 6.91
N ASP A 59 15.68 14.12 5.72
CA ASP A 59 14.45 14.39 4.96
C ASP A 59 13.19 14.01 5.76
N ARG A 60 13.25 12.97 6.61
CA ARG A 60 12.15 12.60 7.50
C ARG A 60 11.99 13.55 8.68
N VAL A 61 13.09 13.96 9.31
CA VAL A 61 13.08 14.90 10.44
C VAL A 61 12.58 16.28 10.00
N PHE A 62 13.05 16.75 8.85
CA PHE A 62 12.75 18.06 8.29
C PHE A 62 11.74 17.99 7.14
N ARG A 63 10.87 16.96 7.14
CA ARG A 63 9.81 16.80 6.14
C ARG A 63 9.07 18.12 5.96
N LYS A 64 8.64 18.43 4.71
CA LYS A 64 7.80 19.58 4.32
C LYS A 64 6.51 19.67 5.15
N GLY A 65 6.63 20.09 6.40
CA GLY A 65 5.63 20.71 7.25
C GLY A 65 6.01 22.18 7.41
N PRO A 66 5.53 22.89 8.45
CA PRO A 66 5.74 24.33 8.54
C PRO A 66 7.24 24.70 8.73
N ASN A 67 8.11 23.75 9.05
CA ASN A 67 9.58 23.88 9.20
C ASN A 67 10.34 23.96 7.84
N GLY A 68 9.95 24.90 6.99
CA GLY A 68 10.02 24.83 5.53
C GLY A 68 11.40 24.82 4.84
N ASP A 69 12.50 25.20 5.48
CA ASP A 69 13.81 25.25 4.81
C ASP A 69 14.93 24.80 5.74
N TRP A 70 15.82 23.96 5.21
CA TRP A 70 17.00 23.51 5.92
C TRP A 70 18.16 23.23 4.97
N ALA A 71 19.38 23.36 5.50
CA ALA A 71 20.61 22.98 4.82
C ALA A 71 21.49 22.18 5.76
N GLU A 72 22.30 21.30 5.19
CA GLU A 72 23.32 20.56 5.92
C GLU A 72 24.71 20.91 5.43
N GLU A 73 25.66 20.80 6.34
CA GLU A 73 27.08 20.82 6.09
C GLU A 73 27.69 19.61 6.79
N ARG A 74 28.49 18.83 6.06
CA ARG A 74 29.16 17.63 6.57
C ARG A 74 30.67 17.89 6.58
N ASP A 75 31.27 17.86 7.75
CA ASP A 75 32.71 18.09 7.94
C ASP A 75 33.30 17.08 8.93
N GLY A 76 34.29 16.29 8.50
CA GLY A 76 35.10 15.46 9.40
C GLY A 76 34.34 14.49 10.32
N GLY A 77 33.15 14.03 9.92
CA GLY A 77 32.29 13.18 10.76
C GLY A 77 31.26 13.93 11.62
N HIS A 78 31.20 15.25 11.50
CA HIS A 78 30.16 16.10 12.06
C HIS A 78 29.13 16.42 10.98
N VAL A 79 27.86 16.47 11.37
CA VAL A 79 26.77 16.97 10.51
C VAL A 79 26.16 18.18 11.18
N THR A 80 26.28 19.34 10.56
CA THR A 80 25.65 20.58 11.01
C THR A 80 24.43 20.84 10.16
N VAL A 81 23.25 20.86 10.78
CA VAL A 81 21.99 21.15 10.10
C VAL A 81 21.47 22.51 10.55
N THR A 82 21.25 23.41 9.60
CA THR A 82 20.60 24.70 9.85
C THR A 82 19.17 24.61 9.34
N ALA A 83 18.18 24.95 10.16
CA ALA A 83 16.77 24.86 9.79
C ALA A 83 15.98 26.06 10.31
N LEU A 84 15.05 26.53 9.48
CA LEU A 84 14.01 27.48 9.87
C LEU A 84 12.83 26.69 10.47
N LEU A 85 12.62 26.86 11.78
CA LEU A 85 11.51 26.23 12.48
C LEU A 85 10.38 27.22 12.68
N THR A 86 9.16 26.70 12.71
CA THR A 86 7.95 27.53 12.79
C THR A 86 7.00 27.00 13.85
N GLY A 87 6.48 27.91 14.65
CA GLY A 87 5.43 27.65 15.63
C GLY A 87 4.16 28.39 15.22
N SER A 88 3.00 27.80 15.50
CA SER A 88 1.73 28.41 15.12
C SER A 88 0.66 28.15 16.16
N THR A 89 0.06 29.20 16.69
CA THR A 89 -1.13 29.10 17.54
C THR A 89 -2.36 29.52 16.75
N GLY A 90 -3.37 28.65 16.70
CA GLY A 90 -4.69 29.00 16.19
C GLY A 90 -5.45 29.86 17.20
N VAL A 91 -6.03 30.96 16.74
CA VAL A 91 -7.05 31.72 17.48
C VAL A 91 -8.28 31.89 16.60
N TRP A 92 -9.43 32.19 17.21
CA TRP A 92 -10.71 32.31 16.50
C TRP A 92 -10.71 33.34 15.36
N MET A 93 -9.79 34.32 15.39
CA MET A 93 -9.63 35.38 14.38
C MET A 93 -8.44 35.19 13.42
N GLY A 94 -7.71 34.07 13.48
CA GLY A 94 -6.56 33.82 12.60
C GLY A 94 -5.47 32.94 13.20
N THR A 95 -4.34 32.83 12.50
CA THR A 95 -3.15 32.10 12.96
C THR A 95 -2.03 33.09 13.24
N VAL A 96 -1.44 33.03 14.44
CA VAL A 96 -0.19 33.74 14.74
C VAL A 96 0.95 32.74 14.53
N THR A 97 1.90 33.10 13.68
CA THR A 97 3.09 32.30 13.37
C THR A 97 4.33 32.97 13.93
N ALA A 98 5.18 32.19 14.59
CA ALA A 98 6.52 32.59 14.97
C ALA A 98 7.54 31.74 14.20
N HIS A 99 8.72 32.30 14.00
CA HIS A 99 9.84 31.64 13.32
C HIS A 99 11.07 31.65 14.23
N GLY A 100 11.95 30.68 14.04
CA GLY A 100 13.28 30.71 14.66
C GLY A 100 14.27 29.89 13.87
N CYS A 101 15.45 30.47 13.62
CA CYS A 101 16.56 29.77 12.99
C CYS A 101 17.38 28.96 14.02
N TYR A 102 17.54 27.66 13.76
CA TYR A 102 18.29 26.76 14.64
C TYR A 102 19.42 26.04 13.90
N GLU A 103 20.53 25.85 14.61
CA GLU A 103 21.64 25.00 14.22
C GLU A 103 21.65 23.74 15.09
N PHE A 104 21.72 22.58 14.45
CA PHE A 104 21.88 21.28 15.08
C PHE A 104 23.22 20.69 14.68
N THR A 105 24.16 20.61 15.62
CA THR A 105 25.44 19.92 15.40
C THR A 105 25.30 18.49 15.90
N VAL A 106 25.40 17.54 14.97
CA VAL A 106 25.27 16.10 15.21
C VAL A 106 26.64 15.45 15.10
N ILE A 107 27.00 14.66 16.11
CA ILE A 107 28.21 13.82 16.13
C ILE A 107 27.74 12.36 16.20
N PRO A 108 27.69 11.63 15.08
CA PRO A 108 27.25 10.24 15.05
C PRO A 108 28.11 9.37 15.97
N ALA A 109 27.46 8.44 16.70
CA ALA A 109 28.10 7.52 17.64
C ALA A 109 28.91 8.16 18.81
N ALA A 110 28.78 9.46 19.08
CA ALA A 110 29.36 10.08 20.27
C ALA A 110 28.57 9.74 21.56
N ALA A 111 29.23 9.86 22.71
CA ALA A 111 28.56 9.74 24.01
C ALA A 111 27.43 10.78 24.13
N PRO A 112 26.27 10.41 24.72
CA PRO A 112 25.11 11.28 24.73
C PRO A 112 25.32 12.57 25.54
N PRO A 113 24.74 13.72 25.09
CA PRO A 113 23.86 13.84 23.93
C PRO A 113 24.66 13.99 22.60
N PRO A 114 24.33 13.20 21.56
CA PRO A 114 25.04 13.26 20.27
C PRO A 114 24.66 14.49 19.43
N VAL A 115 23.66 15.27 19.87
CA VAL A 115 23.16 16.46 19.18
C VAL A 115 23.19 17.67 20.11
N ARG A 116 23.82 18.74 19.64
CA ARG A 116 23.77 20.07 20.25
C ARG A 116 22.86 20.96 19.42
N GLU A 117 21.97 21.69 20.06
CA GLU A 117 21.10 22.67 19.41
C GLU A 117 21.49 24.08 19.85
N ARG A 118 21.39 25.05 18.93
CA ARG A 118 21.61 26.46 19.23
C ARG A 118 20.74 27.32 18.33
N ARG A 119 20.04 28.30 18.90
CA ARG A 119 19.37 29.35 18.12
C ARG A 119 20.43 30.27 17.51
N VAL A 120 20.30 30.56 16.23
CA VAL A 120 21.20 31.44 15.45
C VAL A 120 20.41 32.62 14.88
N PRO A 121 21.08 33.69 14.41
CA PRO A 121 20.39 34.81 13.77
C PRO A 121 19.59 34.37 12.54
N ASP A 122 18.43 34.99 12.32
CA ASP A 122 17.47 34.58 11.29
C ASP A 122 18.01 34.76 9.87
N GLU A 123 18.94 35.70 9.66
CA GLU A 123 19.62 35.95 8.37
C GLU A 123 20.39 34.72 7.87
N ARG A 124 20.75 33.80 8.77
CA ARG A 124 21.36 32.53 8.37
C ARG A 124 20.36 31.62 7.65
N CYS A 125 19.10 31.64 8.08
CA CYS A 125 18.04 30.85 7.46
C CYS A 125 17.54 31.48 6.14
N GLU A 126 17.58 32.80 6.01
CA GLU A 126 17.23 33.49 4.75
C GLU A 126 18.15 33.14 3.58
N ARG A 127 19.37 32.67 3.87
CA ARG A 127 20.39 32.30 2.88
C ARG A 127 20.46 30.79 2.61
N LEU A 128 19.50 30.02 3.11
CA LEU A 128 19.52 28.57 2.88
C LEU A 128 19.34 28.30 1.38
N PRO A 129 20.25 27.54 0.75
CA PRO A 129 20.10 27.18 -0.65
C PRO A 129 18.87 26.29 -0.82
N SER A 130 18.13 26.49 -1.92
CA SER A 130 17.12 25.53 -2.33
C SER A 130 17.78 24.17 -2.53
N ARG A 131 17.32 23.14 -1.82
CA ARG A 131 17.90 21.80 -1.97
C ARG A 131 17.60 21.27 -3.38
N PRO A 132 18.62 20.81 -4.13
CA PRO A 132 18.36 20.14 -5.39
C PRO A 132 17.54 18.88 -5.12
N VAL A 133 16.68 18.52 -6.08
CA VAL A 133 15.99 17.23 -6.05
C VAL A 133 17.05 16.14 -6.05
N ARG A 134 17.00 15.24 -5.07
CA ARG A 134 17.96 14.14 -4.97
C ARG A 134 17.68 13.13 -6.08
N GLU A 135 18.75 12.61 -6.67
CA GLU A 135 18.66 11.52 -7.64
C GLU A 135 18.04 10.28 -6.97
N PRO A 136 17.03 9.62 -7.58
CA PRO A 136 16.38 8.45 -7.00
C PRO A 136 17.35 7.32 -6.62
N ALA A 137 18.46 7.19 -7.33
CA ALA A 137 19.47 6.19 -7.04
C ALA A 137 20.19 6.42 -5.71
N ASP A 138 20.40 7.69 -5.33
CA ASP A 138 21.03 8.05 -4.05
C ASP A 138 20.06 7.83 -2.90
N VAL A 139 18.79 8.23 -3.08
CA VAL A 139 17.71 7.91 -2.13
C VAL A 139 17.60 6.39 -1.94
N ALA A 140 17.64 5.60 -3.02
CA ALA A 140 17.57 4.14 -2.93
C ALA A 140 18.77 3.54 -2.18
N ARG A 141 19.97 4.11 -2.34
CA ARG A 141 21.18 3.68 -1.64
C ARG A 141 21.06 3.89 -0.13
N ASP A 142 20.60 5.07 0.29
CA ASP A 142 20.38 5.39 1.70
C ASP A 142 19.34 4.46 2.32
N LEU A 143 18.18 4.31 1.66
CA LEU A 143 17.11 3.43 2.14
C LEU A 143 17.58 1.98 2.28
N ALA A 144 18.42 1.48 1.36
CA ALA A 144 18.98 0.14 1.47
C ALA A 144 19.94 0.01 2.66
N ALA A 145 20.74 1.04 2.95
CA ALA A 145 21.61 1.06 4.13
C ALA A 145 20.80 1.09 5.43
N GLU A 146 19.75 1.90 5.50
CA GLU A 146 18.83 1.98 6.64
C GLU A 146 18.07 0.67 6.88
N LEU A 147 17.55 0.06 5.80
CA LEU A 147 16.88 -1.24 5.87
C LEU A 147 17.84 -2.33 6.36
N ARG A 148 19.11 -2.29 5.93
CA ARG A 148 20.15 -3.21 6.42
C ARG A 148 20.43 -3.02 7.91
N ALA A 149 20.58 -1.77 8.35
CA ALA A 149 20.80 -1.44 9.75
C ALA A 149 19.63 -1.91 10.63
N THR A 150 18.39 -1.70 10.16
CA THR A 150 17.17 -2.12 10.87
C THR A 150 17.01 -3.63 10.88
N ALA A 151 17.31 -4.32 9.78
CA ALA A 151 17.31 -5.78 9.73
C ALA A 151 18.30 -6.38 10.74
N SER A 152 19.46 -5.73 10.93
CA SER A 152 20.55 -6.21 11.79
C SER A 152 20.20 -6.15 13.27
N LYS A 153 19.25 -5.31 13.67
CA LYS A 153 18.81 -5.18 15.06
C LYS A 153 17.94 -6.36 15.54
N GLY A 154 17.53 -7.27 14.63
CA GLY A 154 16.88 -8.55 14.94
C GLY A 154 15.48 -8.50 15.59
N THR A 155 15.13 -7.40 16.26
CA THR A 155 13.91 -7.21 17.06
C THR A 155 12.91 -6.25 16.42
N ALA A 156 13.33 -5.50 15.39
CA ALA A 156 12.43 -4.66 14.62
C ALA A 156 11.48 -5.56 13.83
N GLY A 157 10.22 -5.64 14.28
CA GLY A 157 9.15 -6.29 13.54
C GLY A 157 9.02 -5.70 12.13
N ASP A 158 8.43 -6.47 11.20
CA ASP A 158 8.33 -6.07 9.80
C ASP A 158 7.73 -4.67 9.61
N SER A 159 6.79 -4.25 10.47
CA SER A 159 6.21 -2.90 10.45
C SER A 159 7.27 -1.79 10.56
N ALA A 160 8.22 -1.90 11.48
CA ALA A 160 9.24 -0.89 11.70
C ALA A 160 10.19 -0.72 10.49
N ARG A 161 10.49 -1.83 9.78
CA ARG A 161 11.30 -1.80 8.55
C ARG A 161 10.59 -1.03 7.44
N TRP A 162 9.30 -1.23 7.27
CA TRP A 162 8.52 -0.59 6.19
C TRP A 162 8.18 0.86 6.49
N THR A 163 8.11 1.25 7.77
CA THR A 163 7.94 2.66 8.16
C THR A 163 9.03 3.55 7.55
N ILE A 164 10.27 3.09 7.45
CA ILE A 164 11.38 3.83 6.79
C ILE A 164 10.98 4.26 5.38
N LEU A 165 10.46 3.32 4.58
CA LEU A 165 10.03 3.60 3.22
C LEU A 165 8.81 4.52 3.17
N THR A 166 7.79 4.29 4.01
CA THR A 166 6.53 5.07 3.92
C THR A 166 6.62 6.45 4.57
N SER A 167 7.60 6.69 5.44
CA SER A 167 7.78 7.98 6.12
C SER A 167 8.76 8.90 5.39
N THR A 168 9.61 8.37 4.49
CA THR A 168 10.57 9.17 3.72
C THR A 168 9.86 9.97 2.61
N PRO A 169 10.05 11.29 2.54
CA PRO A 169 9.47 12.11 1.47
C PRO A 169 9.89 11.62 0.07
N GLY A 170 8.96 11.69 -0.89
CA GLY A 170 9.21 11.25 -2.26
C GLY A 170 9.28 9.72 -2.44
N VAL A 171 9.04 8.94 -1.39
CA VAL A 171 9.06 7.47 -1.43
C VAL A 171 7.63 6.94 -1.34
N ARG A 172 7.25 6.06 -2.29
CA ARG A 172 5.93 5.42 -2.33
C ARG A 172 6.07 3.90 -2.43
N LEU A 173 5.73 3.20 -1.36
CA LEU A 173 5.60 1.74 -1.38
C LEU A 173 4.41 1.33 -2.25
N GLN A 174 4.66 0.64 -3.36
CA GLN A 174 3.64 0.18 -4.29
C GLN A 174 3.10 -1.19 -3.91
N ASP A 175 4.00 -2.13 -3.63
CA ASP A 175 3.64 -3.50 -3.27
C ASP A 175 4.77 -4.15 -2.48
N ARG A 176 4.44 -5.26 -1.80
CA ARG A 176 5.39 -6.09 -1.07
C ARG A 176 5.02 -7.55 -1.19
N ALA A 177 6.01 -8.42 -1.27
CA ALA A 177 5.84 -9.87 -1.22
C ALA A 177 6.88 -10.50 -0.31
N TYR A 178 6.61 -11.73 0.09
CA TYR A 178 7.54 -12.56 0.85
C TYR A 178 7.91 -13.75 -0.03
N GLU A 179 9.20 -13.96 -0.22
CA GLU A 179 9.75 -15.10 -0.96
C GLU A 179 10.47 -16.05 0.01
N GLY A 180 10.25 -17.35 -0.11
CA GLY A 180 10.79 -18.36 0.80
C GLY A 180 10.03 -18.47 2.12
N SER A 181 10.55 -19.27 3.06
CA SER A 181 9.95 -19.52 4.37
C SER A 181 11.00 -19.57 5.47
N GLY A 182 10.56 -19.32 6.71
CA GLY A 182 11.41 -19.37 7.90
C GLY A 182 12.61 -18.41 7.84
N ALA A 183 13.79 -18.89 8.26
CA ALA A 183 15.01 -18.08 8.31
C ALA A 183 15.54 -17.64 6.92
N ALA A 184 15.09 -18.25 5.83
CA ALA A 184 15.49 -17.89 4.47
C ALA A 184 14.58 -16.86 3.80
N GLN A 185 13.52 -16.43 4.50
CA GLN A 185 12.51 -15.50 3.99
C GLN A 185 13.16 -14.19 3.53
N VAL A 186 12.84 -13.79 2.30
CA VAL A 186 13.24 -12.51 1.71
C VAL A 186 11.97 -11.69 1.56
N THR A 187 11.95 -10.48 2.13
CA THR A 187 10.89 -9.54 1.81
C THR A 187 11.30 -8.71 0.61
N VAL A 188 10.42 -8.64 -0.37
CA VAL A 188 10.59 -7.87 -1.60
C VAL A 188 9.61 -6.72 -1.56
N ALA A 189 10.10 -5.49 -1.71
CA ALA A 189 9.29 -4.29 -1.78
C ALA A 189 9.51 -3.57 -3.11
N LEU A 190 8.42 -3.20 -3.77
CA LEU A 190 8.41 -2.38 -4.97
C LEU A 190 8.11 -0.95 -4.56
N VAL A 191 9.01 -0.04 -4.89
CA VAL A 191 8.99 1.34 -4.42
C VAL A 191 9.13 2.29 -5.59
N ARG A 192 8.31 3.33 -5.63
CA ARG A 192 8.50 4.48 -6.54
C ARG A 192 9.20 5.61 -5.80
N LEU A 193 10.18 6.20 -6.43
CA LEU A 193 10.97 7.31 -5.93
C LEU A 193 10.79 8.52 -6.84
N ASP A 194 10.36 9.65 -6.28
CA ASP A 194 10.24 10.94 -6.98
C ASP A 194 11.62 11.46 -7.43
N GLY A 195 11.65 12.34 -8.43
CA GLY A 195 12.89 12.92 -8.98
C GLY A 195 13.50 12.10 -10.12
N GLY A 196 12.79 11.08 -10.60
CA GLY A 196 13.24 10.19 -11.67
C GLY A 196 12.83 10.61 -13.08
N SER A 197 13.28 9.82 -14.05
CA SER A 197 12.98 10.00 -15.47
C SER A 197 11.74 9.21 -15.94
N GLY A 198 11.22 8.32 -15.09
CA GLY A 198 10.03 7.52 -15.40
C GLY A 198 8.71 8.30 -15.39
N PRO A 199 7.58 7.60 -15.64
CA PRO A 199 6.25 8.22 -15.68
C PRO A 199 5.95 9.00 -14.39
N GLN A 200 5.42 10.22 -14.55
CA GLN A 200 5.15 11.16 -13.45
C GLN A 200 6.41 11.63 -12.70
N GLY A 201 7.60 11.51 -13.29
CA GLY A 201 8.87 11.89 -12.66
C GLY A 201 9.29 10.92 -11.55
N MET A 202 8.91 9.65 -11.68
CA MET A 202 9.20 8.60 -10.69
C MET A 202 9.94 7.42 -11.30
N ASP A 203 10.98 6.96 -10.62
CA ASP A 203 11.69 5.74 -10.96
C ASP A 203 11.27 4.59 -10.04
N CYS A 204 11.24 3.37 -10.58
CA CYS A 204 10.84 2.18 -9.85
C CYS A 204 12.04 1.39 -9.35
N TYR A 205 12.00 0.97 -8.09
CA TYR A 205 13.04 0.18 -7.44
C TYR A 205 12.47 -1.06 -6.77
N GLU A 206 13.20 -2.17 -6.84
CA GLU A 206 12.94 -3.38 -6.04
C GLU A 206 13.95 -3.44 -4.90
N PHE A 207 13.47 -3.37 -3.67
CA PHE A 207 14.24 -3.63 -2.46
C PHE A 207 14.06 -5.07 -2.04
N ARG A 208 15.16 -5.77 -1.79
CA ARG A 208 15.15 -7.14 -1.27
C ARG A 208 15.85 -7.15 0.07
N VAL A 209 15.11 -7.47 1.12
CA VAL A 209 15.58 -7.49 2.51
C VAL A 209 15.51 -8.92 3.02
N ARG A 210 16.63 -9.45 3.48
CA ARG A 210 16.69 -10.73 4.21
C ARG A 210 17.41 -10.48 5.53
N ALA A 211 16.70 -10.83 6.60
CA ALA A 211 17.26 -10.80 7.94
C ALA A 211 18.37 -11.86 8.07
N PRO A 212 19.41 -11.61 8.89
CA PRO A 212 19.59 -10.41 9.70
C PRO A 212 20.32 -9.26 8.97
N HIS A 213 21.10 -9.47 7.91
CA HIS A 213 22.08 -8.44 7.49
C HIS A 213 22.05 -8.04 6.01
N THR A 214 21.03 -8.44 5.24
CA THR A 214 21.03 -8.18 3.80
C THR A 214 19.87 -7.27 3.40
N ALA A 215 20.21 -6.15 2.79
CA ALA A 215 19.29 -5.31 2.05
C ALA A 215 19.98 -4.88 0.76
N THR A 216 19.31 -5.10 -0.37
CA THR A 216 19.78 -4.77 -1.71
C THR A 216 18.68 -4.04 -2.46
N PHE A 217 19.06 -3.25 -3.45
CA PHE A 217 18.11 -2.58 -4.33
C PHE A 217 18.54 -2.73 -5.78
N LYS A 218 17.58 -2.67 -6.70
CA LYS A 218 17.83 -2.56 -8.14
C LYS A 218 16.79 -1.66 -8.77
N SER A 219 17.21 -0.86 -9.74
CA SER A 219 16.28 -0.12 -10.59
C SER A 219 15.51 -1.08 -11.49
N LEU A 220 14.24 -0.79 -11.71
CA LEU A 220 13.35 -1.53 -12.59
C LEU A 220 12.89 -0.63 -13.74
N LYS A 221 12.46 -1.26 -14.83
CA LYS A 221 11.68 -0.57 -15.86
C LYS A 221 10.41 0.03 -15.24
N PRO A 222 9.81 1.08 -15.85
CA PRO A 222 8.60 1.73 -15.32
C PRO A 222 7.47 0.77 -14.90
N ASP A 223 7.20 -0.25 -15.72
CA ASP A 223 6.14 -1.25 -15.43
C ASP A 223 6.53 -2.29 -14.36
N GLY A 224 7.77 -2.27 -13.88
CA GLY A 224 8.30 -3.18 -12.87
C GLY A 224 7.57 -3.05 -11.53
N CYS A 225 7.06 -1.86 -11.20
CA CYS A 225 6.38 -1.60 -9.93
C CYS A 225 5.02 -2.30 -9.79
N HIS A 226 4.48 -2.83 -10.88
CA HIS A 226 3.25 -3.63 -10.87
C HIS A 226 3.50 -5.14 -11.01
N ARG A 227 4.76 -5.59 -10.95
CA ARG A 227 5.12 -7.01 -11.14
C ARG A 227 4.40 -7.92 -10.14
N ILE A 228 4.48 -7.62 -8.85
CA ILE A 228 3.86 -8.46 -7.80
C ILE A 228 2.34 -8.49 -7.97
N GLN A 229 1.71 -7.35 -8.24
CA GLN A 229 0.28 -7.30 -8.54
C GLN A 229 -0.09 -8.20 -9.73
N ARG A 230 0.65 -8.12 -10.84
CA ARG A 230 0.42 -8.99 -12.01
C ARG A 230 0.58 -10.48 -11.69
N GLU A 231 1.57 -10.83 -10.88
CA GLU A 231 1.78 -12.21 -10.44
C GLU A 231 0.61 -12.71 -9.59
N ARG A 232 0.11 -11.90 -8.65
CA ARG A 232 -1.09 -12.20 -7.85
C ARG A 232 -2.33 -12.32 -8.72
N ASP A 233 -2.53 -11.40 -9.65
CA ASP A 233 -3.67 -11.43 -10.57
C ASP A 233 -3.63 -12.66 -11.46
N ALA A 234 -2.44 -13.06 -11.92
CA ALA A 234 -2.24 -14.29 -12.69
C ALA A 234 -2.54 -15.53 -11.85
N GLN A 235 -2.07 -15.59 -10.60
CA GLN A 235 -2.35 -16.69 -9.67
C GLN A 235 -3.84 -16.76 -9.34
N ALA A 236 -4.49 -15.63 -9.03
CA ALA A 236 -5.92 -15.56 -8.77
C ALA A 236 -6.74 -16.00 -9.99
N LYS A 237 -6.30 -15.62 -11.20
CA LYS A 237 -6.91 -16.06 -12.45
C LYS A 237 -6.73 -17.56 -12.70
N ALA A 238 -5.57 -18.13 -12.37
CA ALA A 238 -5.31 -19.57 -12.47
C ALA A 238 -6.19 -20.34 -11.46
N ALA A 239 -6.18 -19.95 -10.18
CA ALA A 239 -7.01 -20.56 -9.15
C ALA A 239 -8.51 -20.48 -9.48
N ARG A 240 -8.96 -19.36 -10.07
CA ARG A 240 -10.33 -19.22 -10.59
C ARG A 240 -10.62 -20.23 -11.70
N ARG A 241 -9.69 -20.44 -12.64
CA ARG A 241 -9.86 -21.43 -13.72
C ARG A 241 -9.95 -22.84 -13.15
N ASP A 242 -9.09 -23.19 -12.19
CA ASP A 242 -9.11 -24.50 -11.55
C ASP A 242 -10.45 -24.78 -10.86
N GLN A 243 -11.02 -23.79 -10.17
CA GLN A 243 -12.36 -23.90 -9.56
C GLN A 243 -13.46 -24.14 -10.60
N LEU A 244 -13.42 -23.42 -11.72
CA LEU A 244 -14.40 -23.58 -12.80
C LEU A 244 -14.27 -24.94 -13.49
N ASP A 245 -13.03 -25.39 -13.73
CA ASP A 245 -12.75 -26.70 -14.33
C ASP A 245 -13.19 -27.84 -13.39
N GLU A 246 -13.07 -27.67 -12.07
CA GLU A 246 -13.58 -28.63 -11.10
C GLU A 246 -15.11 -28.76 -11.19
N VAL A 247 -15.84 -27.64 -11.25
CA VAL A 247 -17.31 -27.65 -11.40
C VAL A 247 -17.70 -28.25 -12.75
N ALA A 248 -17.01 -27.88 -13.83
CA ALA A 248 -17.25 -28.47 -15.14
C ALA A 248 -16.99 -30.00 -15.14
N ALA A 249 -15.96 -30.46 -14.42
CA ALA A 249 -15.69 -31.89 -14.27
C ALA A 249 -16.77 -32.62 -13.44
N ARG A 250 -17.43 -31.95 -12.48
CA ARG A 250 -18.59 -32.49 -11.75
C ARG A 250 -19.81 -32.63 -12.69
N ILE A 251 -20.09 -31.60 -13.49
CA ILE A 251 -21.18 -31.62 -14.49
C ILE A 251 -20.94 -32.71 -15.53
N ARG A 252 -19.71 -32.82 -16.07
CA ARG A 252 -19.32 -33.86 -17.02
C ARG A 252 -19.57 -35.26 -16.47
N ARG A 253 -19.13 -35.55 -15.25
CA ARG A 253 -19.36 -36.85 -14.59
C ARG A 253 -20.85 -37.14 -14.40
N ALA A 254 -21.65 -36.12 -14.09
CA ALA A 254 -23.11 -36.27 -13.96
C ALA A 254 -23.78 -36.56 -15.31
N LEU A 255 -23.33 -35.91 -16.40
CA LEU A 255 -23.79 -36.23 -17.76
C LEU A 255 -23.34 -37.63 -18.21
N ASP A 256 -22.09 -38.02 -17.96
CA ASP A 256 -21.58 -39.37 -18.24
C ASP A 256 -22.45 -40.42 -17.53
N GLY A 257 -22.78 -40.20 -16.25
CA GLY A 257 -23.67 -41.08 -15.47
C GLY A 257 -25.10 -41.16 -16.04
N ALA A 258 -25.65 -40.05 -16.51
CA ALA A 258 -26.98 -40.04 -17.14
C ALA A 258 -26.99 -40.85 -18.44
N VAL A 259 -26.00 -40.64 -19.32
CA VAL A 259 -25.94 -41.33 -20.62
C VAL A 259 -25.55 -42.81 -20.50
N ALA A 260 -24.81 -43.18 -19.45
CA ALA A 260 -24.40 -44.57 -19.22
C ALA A 260 -25.57 -45.52 -18.95
N GLY A 261 -26.70 -45.01 -18.41
CA GLY A 261 -27.86 -45.81 -18.02
C GLY A 261 -28.60 -46.42 -19.21
N ASP A 262 -29.38 -45.60 -19.91
CA ASP A 262 -30.25 -46.04 -21.03
C ASP A 262 -29.76 -45.54 -22.40
N GLY A 263 -28.60 -44.88 -22.46
CA GLY A 263 -28.06 -44.30 -23.68
C GLY A 263 -28.79 -43.05 -24.15
N ARG A 264 -29.66 -42.45 -23.32
CA ARG A 264 -30.41 -41.24 -23.63
C ARG A 264 -30.00 -40.11 -22.69
N LEU A 265 -30.32 -38.89 -23.12
CA LEU A 265 -30.22 -37.70 -22.30
C LEU A 265 -31.49 -36.86 -22.47
N THR A 266 -32.42 -37.04 -21.54
CA THR A 266 -33.71 -36.35 -21.54
C THR A 266 -33.58 -34.91 -21.04
N ASP A 267 -34.57 -34.07 -21.34
CA ASP A 267 -34.64 -32.70 -20.79
C ASP A 267 -34.74 -32.70 -19.25
N ALA A 268 -35.30 -33.76 -18.66
CA ALA A 268 -35.41 -33.92 -17.21
C ALA A 268 -34.06 -34.27 -16.57
N GLU A 269 -33.25 -35.10 -17.20
CA GLU A 269 -31.88 -35.40 -16.77
C GLU A 269 -30.97 -34.20 -16.96
N THR A 270 -31.07 -33.53 -18.10
CA THR A 270 -30.34 -32.29 -18.36
C THR A 270 -30.64 -31.25 -17.27
N ARG A 271 -31.92 -30.99 -16.97
CA ARG A 271 -32.30 -30.09 -15.87
C ARG A 271 -31.77 -30.54 -14.52
N ARG A 272 -31.77 -31.84 -14.22
CA ARG A 272 -31.21 -32.37 -12.95
C ARG A 272 -29.70 -32.14 -12.84
N VAL A 273 -28.95 -32.35 -13.94
CA VAL A 273 -27.51 -32.15 -13.97
C VAL A 273 -27.13 -30.68 -13.81
N PHE A 274 -27.87 -29.75 -14.41
CA PHE A 274 -27.61 -28.32 -14.23
C PHE A 274 -28.24 -27.72 -12.96
N ALA A 275 -29.17 -28.43 -12.32
CA ALA A 275 -29.67 -28.08 -10.98
C ALA A 275 -28.68 -28.44 -9.84
N LEU A 276 -27.42 -28.78 -10.15
CA LEU A 276 -26.37 -28.98 -9.16
C LEU A 276 -26.24 -27.73 -8.29
N ARG A 277 -26.53 -27.90 -6.99
CA ARG A 277 -26.43 -26.86 -5.98
C ARG A 277 -25.25 -27.15 -5.08
N GLN A 278 -24.58 -26.09 -4.65
CA GLN A 278 -23.66 -26.17 -3.52
C GLN A 278 -24.45 -25.85 -2.25
N GLU A 279 -24.41 -26.77 -1.30
CA GLU A 279 -24.75 -26.47 0.08
C GLU A 279 -23.50 -25.86 0.71
N ASP A 280 -23.52 -24.54 0.92
CA ASP A 280 -22.52 -23.86 1.72
C ASP A 280 -23.12 -23.55 3.09
N ALA A 281 -22.36 -23.76 4.17
CA ALA A 281 -22.88 -23.72 5.53
C ALA A 281 -23.29 -22.29 5.98
N VAL A 282 -22.93 -21.26 5.20
CA VAL A 282 -23.00 -19.85 5.62
C VAL A 282 -23.87 -18.99 4.68
N THR A 283 -24.06 -19.37 3.42
CA THR A 283 -24.86 -18.58 2.46
C THR A 283 -25.78 -19.45 1.62
N SER A 284 -26.96 -18.91 1.34
CA SER A 284 -28.03 -19.42 0.48
C SER A 284 -27.55 -20.31 -0.68
N ARG A 285 -28.28 -21.40 -0.93
CA ARG A 285 -28.10 -22.36 -2.03
C ARG A 285 -27.64 -21.68 -3.32
N GLN A 286 -26.38 -21.89 -3.72
CA GLN A 286 -25.83 -21.32 -4.95
C GLN A 286 -25.95 -22.35 -6.09
N VAL A 287 -26.46 -21.91 -7.24
CA VAL A 287 -26.53 -22.71 -8.47
C VAL A 287 -25.13 -22.76 -9.08
N LEU A 288 -24.59 -23.97 -9.27
CA LEU A 288 -23.22 -24.16 -9.76
C LEU A 288 -23.09 -23.99 -11.26
N ALA A 289 -24.17 -24.21 -12.01
CA ALA A 289 -24.20 -23.91 -13.43
C ALA A 289 -25.61 -23.59 -13.92
N ASP A 290 -25.71 -22.68 -14.87
CA ASP A 290 -26.94 -22.33 -15.56
C ASP A 290 -26.83 -22.71 -17.03
N LEU A 291 -27.78 -23.51 -17.52
CA LEU A 291 -27.80 -23.98 -18.90
C LEU A 291 -28.31 -22.83 -19.79
N THR A 292 -27.46 -22.32 -20.67
CA THR A 292 -27.80 -21.17 -21.52
C THR A 292 -28.28 -21.58 -22.91
N HIS A 293 -27.78 -22.69 -23.44
CA HIS A 293 -28.12 -23.14 -24.79
C HIS A 293 -28.01 -24.66 -24.92
N THR A 294 -28.90 -25.25 -25.72
CA THR A 294 -28.86 -26.68 -26.09
C THR A 294 -28.98 -26.78 -27.59
N ASP A 295 -27.99 -27.41 -28.22
CA ASP A 295 -27.99 -27.71 -29.65
C ASP A 295 -27.98 -29.24 -29.83
N ARG A 296 -28.77 -29.74 -30.78
CA ARG A 296 -28.90 -31.17 -31.08
C ARG A 296 -28.62 -31.38 -32.56
N SER A 297 -27.76 -32.36 -32.87
CA SER A 297 -27.54 -32.76 -34.26
C SER A 297 -28.84 -33.24 -34.90
N ALA A 298 -28.97 -33.05 -36.22
CA ALA A 298 -30.16 -33.46 -36.97
C ALA A 298 -30.50 -34.95 -36.83
N ASP A 299 -29.49 -35.80 -36.60
CA ASP A 299 -29.66 -37.24 -36.38
C ASP A 299 -29.86 -37.62 -34.89
N GLY A 300 -29.93 -36.63 -34.00
CA GLY A 300 -30.11 -36.81 -32.55
C GLY A 300 -28.93 -37.48 -31.83
N SER A 301 -27.84 -37.81 -32.53
CA SER A 301 -26.72 -38.57 -31.96
C SER A 301 -25.78 -37.75 -31.10
N ARG A 302 -25.77 -36.42 -31.28
CA ARG A 302 -24.92 -35.50 -30.53
C ARG A 302 -25.72 -34.35 -29.95
N ILE A 303 -25.41 -34.02 -28.71
CA ILE A 303 -26.01 -32.90 -27.98
C ILE A 303 -24.88 -32.00 -27.49
N THR A 304 -24.95 -30.71 -27.79
CA THR A 304 -24.05 -29.69 -27.25
C THR A 304 -24.82 -28.83 -26.25
N LEU A 305 -24.43 -28.91 -24.98
CA LEU A 305 -25.00 -28.15 -23.88
C LEU A 305 -24.03 -27.03 -23.52
N THR A 306 -24.45 -25.78 -23.71
CA THR A 306 -23.65 -24.63 -23.28
C THR A 306 -24.18 -24.14 -21.94
N ALA A 307 -23.29 -23.99 -20.97
CA ALA A 307 -23.66 -23.53 -19.64
C ALA A 307 -22.68 -22.50 -19.10
N ARG A 308 -23.24 -21.58 -18.31
CA ARG A 308 -22.52 -20.66 -17.46
C ARG A 308 -22.20 -21.37 -16.16
N VAL A 309 -20.93 -21.60 -15.90
CA VAL A 309 -20.44 -22.28 -14.69
C VAL A 309 -19.98 -21.23 -13.70
N ASN A 310 -20.44 -21.35 -12.46
CA ASN A 310 -20.06 -20.49 -11.34
C ASN A 310 -18.96 -21.17 -10.53
N GLY A 311 -17.97 -20.40 -10.06
CA GLY A 311 -16.97 -20.89 -9.11
C GLY A 311 -17.60 -21.34 -7.79
N LEU A 312 -16.91 -22.24 -7.08
CA LEU A 312 -17.35 -22.80 -5.78
C LEU A 312 -17.36 -21.79 -4.62
N ARG A 313 -16.95 -20.54 -4.84
CA ARG A 313 -16.94 -19.46 -3.84
C ARG A 313 -17.92 -18.38 -4.29
N SER A 314 -18.70 -17.85 -3.33
CA SER A 314 -19.86 -16.97 -3.54
C SER A 314 -19.54 -15.53 -3.99
N THR A 315 -18.54 -15.35 -4.84
CA THR A 315 -18.23 -14.06 -5.44
C THR A 315 -18.88 -13.97 -6.83
N PRO A 316 -19.79 -13.00 -7.08
CA PRO A 316 -20.64 -12.94 -8.28
C PRO A 316 -19.88 -12.71 -9.59
N TRP A 317 -18.56 -12.56 -9.54
CA TRP A 317 -17.71 -12.27 -10.68
C TRP A 317 -16.95 -13.50 -11.21
N HIS A 318 -17.17 -14.71 -10.66
CA HIS A 318 -16.49 -15.96 -11.06
C HIS A 318 -17.31 -16.84 -12.01
N GLU A 319 -17.77 -16.27 -13.12
CA GLU A 319 -18.45 -17.04 -14.16
C GLU A 319 -17.46 -17.49 -15.26
N GLY A 320 -17.69 -18.66 -15.84
CA GLY A 320 -17.00 -19.15 -17.04
C GLY A 320 -17.96 -19.91 -17.96
N CYS A 321 -17.75 -19.84 -19.27
CA CYS A 321 -18.60 -20.56 -20.21
C CYS A 321 -17.98 -21.89 -20.65
N TYR A 322 -18.78 -22.95 -20.59
CA TYR A 322 -18.40 -24.30 -20.98
C TYR A 322 -19.41 -24.87 -21.98
N ALA A 323 -18.89 -25.58 -22.98
CA ALA A 323 -19.68 -26.46 -23.83
C ALA A 323 -19.41 -27.91 -23.46
N PHE A 324 -20.47 -28.63 -23.13
CA PHE A 324 -20.49 -30.07 -22.90
C PHE A 324 -21.02 -30.74 -24.15
N ARG A 325 -20.18 -31.53 -24.82
CA ARG A 325 -20.58 -32.31 -25.99
C ARG A 325 -20.80 -33.74 -25.56
N VAL A 326 -22.03 -34.19 -25.72
CA VAL A 326 -22.50 -35.53 -25.41
C VAL A 326 -22.67 -36.26 -26.74
N ASP A 327 -21.94 -37.36 -26.92
CA ASP A 327 -22.15 -38.28 -28.03
C ASP A 327 -22.86 -39.53 -27.51
N LEU A 328 -24.11 -39.72 -27.94
CA LEU A 328 -24.96 -40.81 -27.46
C LEU A 328 -24.56 -42.16 -28.06
N ARG A 329 -23.88 -42.18 -29.23
CA ARG A 329 -23.43 -43.42 -29.87
C ARG A 329 -22.24 -44.01 -29.12
N THR A 330 -21.28 -43.16 -28.77
CA THR A 330 -20.07 -43.57 -28.03
C THR A 330 -20.23 -43.47 -26.52
N ARG A 331 -21.37 -42.94 -26.03
CA ARG A 331 -21.66 -42.68 -24.62
C ARG A 331 -20.55 -41.89 -23.93
N SER A 332 -20.07 -40.85 -24.60
CA SER A 332 -18.94 -40.05 -24.13
C SER A 332 -19.31 -38.59 -23.99
N VAL A 333 -18.91 -37.98 -22.87
CA VAL A 333 -19.04 -36.54 -22.65
C VAL A 333 -17.67 -35.86 -22.62
N THR A 334 -17.54 -34.80 -23.41
CA THR A 334 -16.37 -33.91 -23.37
C THR A 334 -16.81 -32.52 -22.92
N ALA A 335 -15.94 -31.83 -22.20
CA ALA A 335 -16.16 -30.46 -21.75
C ALA A 335 -15.04 -29.56 -22.28
N ARG A 336 -15.39 -28.40 -22.83
CA ARG A 336 -14.42 -27.41 -23.31
C ARG A 336 -14.87 -26.01 -22.94
N THR A 337 -13.95 -25.17 -22.47
CA THR A 337 -14.21 -23.75 -22.29
C THR A 337 -14.40 -23.07 -23.66
N THR A 338 -15.44 -22.25 -23.81
CA THR A 338 -15.85 -21.69 -25.11
C THR A 338 -15.40 -20.25 -25.36
N ALA A 339 -15.35 -19.39 -24.33
CA ALA A 339 -14.74 -18.05 -24.30
C ALA A 339 -15.15 -17.33 -22.99
N LYS A 340 -14.71 -16.07 -22.80
CA LYS A 340 -14.98 -15.23 -21.62
C LYS A 340 -16.47 -14.97 -21.33
N ALA A 341 -17.36 -15.08 -22.31
CA ALA A 341 -18.79 -14.81 -22.15
C ALA A 341 -19.64 -15.94 -22.75
N CYS A 342 -20.70 -16.32 -22.05
CA CYS A 342 -21.71 -17.19 -22.62
C CYS A 342 -22.64 -16.41 -23.56
N PRO A 343 -23.12 -17.04 -24.65
CA PRO A 343 -24.19 -16.47 -25.45
C PRO A 343 -25.40 -16.18 -24.55
N VAL A 344 -26.01 -15.01 -24.76
CA VAL A 344 -27.22 -14.61 -24.05
C VAL A 344 -28.37 -15.46 -24.60
N PRO A 345 -29.23 -16.06 -23.77
CA PRO A 345 -30.36 -16.82 -24.28
C PRO A 345 -31.25 -15.92 -25.15
N GLY A 346 -31.38 -16.24 -26.44
CA GLY A 346 -32.31 -15.57 -27.37
C GLY A 346 -31.71 -14.51 -28.32
N SER A 347 -30.38 -14.42 -28.46
CA SER A 347 -29.72 -13.58 -29.48
C SER A 347 -29.52 -14.27 -30.82
#